data_AF-A0A2H5Y8F4-F1
#
_entry.id   AF-A0A2H5Y8F4-F1
#
_cell.length_a   1.000
_cell.length_b   1.000
_cell.length_c   1.000
_cell.angle_alpha   90.00
_cell.angle_beta   90.00
_cell.angle_gamma   90.00
#
_symmetry.space_group_name_H-M   'P 1'
#
loop_
_entity.id
_entity.type
_entity.pdbx_description
1 polymer ?
#
loop_
_entity_poly.entity_id
_entity_poly.type
_entity_poly.pdbx_seq_one_letter_code
_entity_poly.pdbx_strand_id
1 'polypeptide(L)'
;MHRHMKFAGLLLLGVAALAFAFSPALRAAAHDFLQGFRFRRLLIVPYTVSMPAATGESLSRILGGDLVFEPVEPQTVQSLPEAESLLGFPVRQPPGVKEFITLQVLPAASVRWTVDVGHLREALHVAGAEDVTVPDALHGTVLTMTVGPILLATFEAEGIPYGWAQAPLPAYTMEPEGDLRPLAEAALRLMGMPAEEARRLARTVDWQTTLLLPIPMAPGMTVEVESVPIGGREATLFTFPQAAHTPGGEALPVRFLLWHDEAFLYLIGGPGAEAGRLIAWARSIR
;
A
#
# COMPACT_ATOMS: atom_id res chain seq x y z
N MET A 1 47.63 -42.58 -13.90
CA MET A 1 46.54 -41.67 -14.30
C MET A 1 45.21 -42.36 -14.02
N HIS A 2 44.38 -41.71 -13.20
CA HIS A 2 42.92 -41.87 -12.99
C HIS A 2 42.33 -43.17 -12.40
N ARG A 3 41.65 -42.98 -11.27
CA ARG A 3 41.00 -43.91 -10.33
C ARG A 3 39.53 -43.46 -10.19
N HIS A 4 38.65 -44.40 -9.84
CA HIS A 4 37.35 -44.22 -9.15
C HIS A 4 36.10 -43.85 -9.94
N MET A 5 35.06 -44.68 -9.79
CA MET A 5 33.70 -44.18 -9.59
C MET A 5 32.75 -45.26 -9.06
N LYS A 6 32.68 -45.47 -7.74
CA LYS A 6 31.53 -46.01 -7.00
C LYS A 6 31.62 -45.40 -5.58
N PHE A 7 30.52 -44.88 -5.00
CA PHE A 7 30.33 -44.31 -3.63
C PHE A 7 30.02 -42.79 -3.43
N ALA A 8 29.79 -41.94 -4.45
CA ALA A 8 29.67 -40.48 -4.23
C ALA A 8 28.26 -39.89 -3.93
N GLY A 9 27.17 -40.65 -4.08
CA GLY A 9 25.81 -40.09 -4.09
C GLY A 9 25.30 -39.52 -2.75
N LEU A 10 25.70 -40.09 -1.62
CA LEU A 10 25.24 -39.64 -0.30
C LEU A 10 26.03 -38.43 0.24
N LEU A 11 27.22 -38.18 -0.31
CA LEU A 11 28.07 -37.05 0.09
C LEU A 11 27.59 -35.72 -0.53
N LEU A 12 26.90 -35.79 -1.67
CA LEU A 12 26.42 -34.63 -2.44
C LEU A 12 25.33 -33.81 -1.71
N LEU A 13 24.47 -34.49 -0.95
CA LEU A 13 23.42 -33.83 -0.15
C LEU A 13 23.99 -33.07 1.06
N GLY A 14 25.05 -33.59 1.68
CA GLY A 14 25.73 -32.90 2.80
C GLY A 14 26.52 -31.67 2.35
N VAL A 15 27.11 -31.71 1.15
CA VAL A 15 27.87 -30.58 0.60
C VAL A 15 26.96 -29.45 0.12
N ALA A 16 25.74 -29.74 -0.35
CA ALA A 16 24.79 -28.71 -0.77
C ALA A 16 24.32 -27.81 0.39
N ALA A 17 24.06 -28.38 1.57
CA ALA A 17 23.66 -27.61 2.75
C ALA A 17 24.81 -26.75 3.30
N LEU A 18 26.05 -27.26 3.24
CA LEU A 18 27.23 -26.53 3.70
C LEU A 18 27.68 -25.45 2.70
N ALA A 19 27.45 -25.67 1.40
CA ALA A 19 27.70 -24.67 0.37
C ALA A 19 26.81 -23.42 0.52
N PHE A 20 25.57 -23.58 1.01
CA PHE A 20 24.66 -22.46 1.24
C PHE A 20 25.15 -21.51 2.34
N ALA A 21 25.79 -22.04 3.39
CA ALA A 21 26.31 -21.23 4.50
C ALA A 21 27.59 -20.45 4.11
N PHE A 22 28.44 -21.02 3.25
CA PHE A 22 29.80 -20.51 3.01
C PHE A 22 30.05 -19.87 1.63
N SER A 23 29.09 -19.88 0.70
CA SER A 23 29.23 -19.19 -0.60
C SER A 23 28.50 -17.84 -0.61
N PRO A 24 29.23 -16.71 -0.73
CA PRO A 24 28.61 -15.40 -0.94
C PRO A 24 27.82 -15.31 -2.24
N ALA A 25 28.13 -16.13 -3.25
CA ALA A 25 27.43 -16.15 -4.54
C ALA A 25 26.02 -16.77 -4.46
N LEU A 26 25.78 -17.76 -3.59
CA LEU A 26 24.42 -18.25 -3.33
C LEU A 26 23.63 -17.29 -2.43
N ARG A 27 24.29 -16.57 -1.52
CA ARG A 27 23.67 -15.43 -0.82
C ARG A 27 23.35 -14.26 -1.77
N ALA A 28 24.15 -14.06 -2.82
CA ALA A 28 23.88 -13.05 -3.84
C ALA A 28 22.67 -13.42 -4.73
N ALA A 29 22.43 -14.70 -5.01
CA ALA A 29 21.19 -15.15 -5.67
C ALA A 29 19.93 -14.95 -4.80
N ALA A 30 20.06 -15.05 -3.46
CA ALA A 30 19.01 -14.64 -2.53
C ALA A 30 18.86 -13.10 -2.46
N HIS A 31 19.90 -12.34 -2.79
CA HIS A 31 19.86 -10.89 -2.88
C HIS A 31 19.18 -10.42 -4.19
N ASP A 32 19.37 -11.10 -5.32
CA ASP A 32 18.65 -10.82 -6.58
C ASP A 32 17.14 -11.15 -6.49
N PHE A 33 16.76 -12.15 -5.68
CA PHE A 33 15.36 -12.43 -5.33
C PHE A 33 14.75 -11.34 -4.42
N LEU A 34 15.56 -10.77 -3.50
CA LEU A 34 15.17 -9.61 -2.67
C LEU A 34 15.20 -8.27 -3.43
N GLN A 35 15.77 -8.22 -4.64
CA GLN A 35 15.71 -7.07 -5.54
C GLN A 35 14.56 -7.16 -6.57
N GLY A 36 13.78 -8.24 -6.57
CA GLY A 36 12.79 -8.53 -7.61
C GLY A 36 11.54 -7.65 -7.60
N PHE A 37 11.19 -7.01 -6.49
CA PHE A 37 9.99 -6.18 -6.39
C PHE A 37 10.33 -4.82 -5.81
N ARG A 38 10.76 -3.93 -6.72
CA ARG A 38 10.94 -2.52 -6.40
C ARG A 38 9.62 -1.82 -6.63
N PHE A 39 8.99 -1.35 -5.58
CA PHE A 39 7.91 -0.39 -5.66
C PHE A 39 8.38 0.84 -6.46
N ARG A 40 7.68 1.16 -7.55
CA ARG A 40 8.09 2.22 -8.48
C ARG A 40 7.03 3.29 -8.67
N ARG A 41 5.77 2.99 -8.39
CA ARG A 41 4.68 3.92 -8.74
C ARG A 41 3.50 3.83 -7.77
N LEU A 42 2.94 4.99 -7.47
CA LEU A 42 1.61 5.12 -6.86
C LEU A 42 0.58 5.38 -7.97
N LEU A 43 -0.48 4.58 -8.00
CA LEU A 43 -1.68 4.86 -8.79
C LEU A 43 -2.83 5.19 -7.85
N ILE A 44 -3.40 6.37 -8.03
CA ILE A 44 -4.51 6.85 -7.21
C ILE A 44 -5.78 6.68 -8.02
N VAL A 45 -6.78 6.05 -7.41
CA VAL A 45 -8.11 5.92 -8.00
C VAL A 45 -9.13 6.44 -7.00
N PRO A 46 -9.67 7.65 -7.21
CA PRO A 46 -10.83 8.09 -6.46
C PRO A 46 -12.02 7.21 -6.84
N TYR A 47 -12.80 6.78 -5.84
CA TYR A 47 -14.01 6.00 -6.06
C TYR A 47 -15.12 6.49 -5.14
N THR A 48 -16.34 6.53 -5.66
CA THR A 48 -17.48 6.97 -4.85
C THR A 48 -17.96 5.82 -3.98
N VAL A 49 -17.89 5.99 -2.66
CA VAL A 49 -18.45 5.01 -1.73
C VAL A 49 -19.95 5.25 -1.64
N SER A 50 -20.74 4.45 -2.35
CA SER A 50 -22.17 4.28 -2.06
C SER A 50 -22.36 3.14 -1.05
N MET A 51 -21.71 3.24 0.12
CA MET A 51 -21.84 2.25 1.20
C MET A 51 -21.81 2.96 2.57
N PRO A 52 -22.61 2.51 3.56
CA PRO A 52 -22.50 2.98 4.94
C PRO A 52 -21.13 2.59 5.54
N ALA A 53 -20.65 3.39 6.50
CA ALA A 53 -19.28 3.46 7.03
C ALA A 53 -18.71 2.21 7.77
N ALA A 54 -19.11 0.98 7.39
CA ALA A 54 -18.56 -0.26 7.93
C ALA A 54 -17.74 -0.98 6.85
N THR A 55 -16.47 -0.60 6.72
CA THR A 55 -15.55 -0.97 5.64
C THR A 55 -14.98 -2.40 5.72
N GLY A 56 -15.02 -3.08 6.87
CA GLY A 56 -14.50 -4.45 7.01
C GLY A 56 -15.45 -5.54 6.51
N GLU A 57 -16.72 -5.52 6.96
CA GLU A 57 -17.72 -6.53 6.57
C GLU A 57 -18.23 -6.38 5.14
N SER A 58 -18.16 -5.18 4.57
CA SER A 58 -18.72 -4.91 3.24
C SER A 58 -17.79 -5.43 2.14
N LEU A 59 -16.47 -5.33 2.32
CA LEU A 59 -15.48 -5.87 1.36
C LEU A 59 -15.42 -7.39 1.35
N SER A 60 -15.54 -8.04 2.52
CA SER A 60 -15.61 -9.52 2.61
C SER A 60 -16.86 -10.08 1.94
N ARG A 61 -18.00 -9.38 2.02
CA ARG A 61 -19.21 -9.73 1.28
C ARG A 61 -19.10 -9.49 -0.23
N ILE A 62 -18.40 -8.45 -0.66
CA ILE A 62 -18.29 -8.08 -2.10
C ILE A 62 -17.28 -8.97 -2.85
N LEU A 63 -16.15 -9.31 -2.24
CA LEU A 63 -15.09 -10.06 -2.93
C LEU A 63 -15.30 -11.57 -2.92
N GLY A 64 -16.10 -12.10 -1.97
CA GLY A 64 -16.26 -13.54 -1.78
C GLY A 64 -14.96 -14.24 -1.36
N GLY A 65 -15.09 -15.29 -0.54
CA GLY A 65 -13.96 -16.06 0.00
C GLY A 65 -13.52 -15.64 1.39
N ASP A 66 -12.58 -16.40 1.96
CA ASP A 66 -12.00 -16.19 3.30
C ASP A 66 -11.11 -14.94 3.34
N LEU A 67 -11.71 -13.75 3.22
CA LEU A 67 -11.02 -12.50 3.51
C LEU A 67 -10.84 -12.39 5.02
N VAL A 68 -9.71 -12.87 5.52
CA VAL A 68 -9.34 -12.70 6.92
C VAL A 68 -8.71 -11.33 7.07
N PHE A 69 -9.49 -10.38 7.59
CA PHE A 69 -9.00 -9.10 8.08
C PHE A 69 -9.11 -9.13 9.60
N GLU A 70 -7.99 -9.26 10.30
CA GLU A 70 -7.98 -9.10 11.75
C GLU A 70 -7.88 -7.59 12.05
N PRO A 71 -8.94 -6.96 12.58
CA PRO A 71 -8.88 -5.54 12.93
C PRO A 71 -7.84 -5.37 14.03
N VAL A 72 -6.77 -4.64 13.71
CA VAL A 72 -5.70 -4.35 14.67
C VAL A 72 -5.96 -3.00 15.31
N GLU A 73 -6.08 -2.98 16.64
CA GLU A 73 -6.28 -1.73 17.38
C GLU A 73 -5.01 -0.87 17.38
N PRO A 74 -5.11 0.45 17.13
CA PRO A 74 -3.99 1.37 17.27
C PRO A 74 -3.45 1.39 18.70
N GLN A 75 -2.14 1.25 18.87
CA GLN A 75 -1.47 1.38 20.16
C GLN A 75 -0.99 2.82 20.33
N THR A 76 -1.52 3.53 21.34
CA THR A 76 -1.04 4.87 21.68
C THR A 76 0.28 4.79 22.44
N VAL A 77 1.27 5.57 22.03
CA VAL A 77 2.61 5.65 22.65
C VAL A 77 2.92 7.08 23.09
N GLN A 78 3.87 7.24 24.01
CA GLN A 78 4.19 8.54 24.62
C GLN A 78 5.36 9.25 23.95
N SER A 79 6.14 8.53 23.14
CA SER A 79 7.36 9.08 22.55
C SER A 79 7.75 8.41 21.23
N LEU A 80 8.56 9.10 20.41
CA LEU A 80 9.11 8.51 19.19
C LEU A 80 10.01 7.29 19.45
N PRO A 81 10.91 7.26 20.46
CA PRO A 81 11.70 6.07 20.74
C PRO A 81 10.84 4.83 21.09
N GLU A 82 9.74 5.04 21.81
CA GLU A 82 8.78 3.97 22.08
C GLU A 82 8.08 3.50 20.79
N ALA A 83 7.66 4.43 19.94
CA ALA A 83 7.09 4.12 18.63
C ALA A 83 8.07 3.32 17.76
N GLU A 84 9.32 3.76 17.65
CA GLU A 84 10.39 3.10 16.88
C GLU A 84 10.64 1.67 17.38
N SER A 85 10.58 1.44 18.69
CA SER A 85 10.71 0.10 19.27
C SER A 85 9.58 -0.84 18.85
N LEU A 86 8.35 -0.33 18.68
CA LEU A 86 7.20 -1.12 18.22
C LEU A 86 7.19 -1.29 16.70
N LEU A 87 7.59 -0.26 15.96
CA LEU A 87 7.65 -0.25 14.49
C LEU A 87 8.76 -1.14 13.96
N GLY A 88 9.87 -1.28 14.70
CA GLY A 88 11.06 -1.99 14.26
C GLY A 88 11.88 -1.23 13.21
N PHE A 89 11.62 0.07 13.03
CA PHE A 89 12.35 0.94 12.11
C PHE A 89 12.43 2.38 12.64
N PRO A 90 13.45 3.15 12.22
CA PRO A 90 13.59 4.55 12.65
C PRO A 90 12.54 5.44 11.99
N VAL A 91 12.04 6.38 12.79
CA VAL A 91 11.00 7.32 12.40
C VAL A 91 11.62 8.61 11.88
N ARG A 92 11.26 9.02 10.66
CA ARG A 92 11.83 10.17 9.96
C ARG A 92 10.95 11.40 10.15
N GLN A 93 11.18 12.06 11.26
CA GLN A 93 10.37 13.18 11.74
C GLN A 93 10.38 14.40 10.78
N PRO A 94 9.22 15.07 10.56
CA PRO A 94 9.22 16.37 9.90
C PRO A 94 10.08 17.39 10.67
N PRO A 95 10.94 18.17 9.99
CA PRO A 95 11.82 19.12 10.67
C PRO A 95 11.03 20.26 11.32
N GLY A 96 11.49 20.69 12.50
CA GLY A 96 10.85 21.77 13.27
C GLY A 96 9.70 21.32 14.17
N VAL A 97 9.18 20.10 14.00
CA VAL A 97 8.22 19.51 14.94
C VAL A 97 8.97 19.09 16.20
N LYS A 98 8.51 19.51 17.38
CA LYS A 98 9.13 19.13 18.66
C LYS A 98 8.22 18.28 19.53
N GLU A 99 6.93 18.51 19.39
CA GLU A 99 5.89 17.87 20.20
C GLU A 99 4.80 17.33 19.28
N PHE A 100 4.31 16.15 19.61
CA PHE A 100 3.18 15.51 18.96
C PHE A 100 2.00 15.53 19.91
N ILE A 101 0.82 15.86 19.39
CA ILE A 101 -0.44 15.80 20.12
C ILE A 101 -0.83 14.34 20.33
N THR A 102 -0.67 13.52 19.29
CA THR A 102 -0.85 12.06 19.37
C THR A 102 0.27 11.33 18.67
N LEU A 103 0.63 10.17 19.22
CA LEU A 103 1.47 9.16 18.60
C LEU A 103 0.79 7.81 18.74
N GLN A 104 0.59 7.14 17.61
CA GLN A 104 -0.05 5.84 17.54
C GLN A 104 0.73 4.93 16.59
N VAL A 105 0.81 3.65 16.95
CA VAL A 105 1.35 2.59 16.11
C VAL A 105 0.20 1.65 15.76
N LEU A 106 -0.09 1.52 14.47
CA LEU A 106 -0.86 0.38 13.96
C LEU A 106 0.13 -0.77 13.74
N PRO A 107 -0.07 -1.93 14.37
CA PRO A 107 0.77 -3.09 14.09
C PRO A 107 0.60 -3.59 12.66
N ALA A 108 1.54 -4.44 12.23
CA ALA A 108 1.50 -5.05 10.91
C ALA A 108 0.22 -5.89 10.74
N ALA A 109 -0.32 -5.87 9.53
CA ALA A 109 -1.48 -6.67 9.15
C ALA A 109 -1.18 -7.45 7.87
N SER A 110 -1.79 -8.63 7.75
CA SER A 110 -1.76 -9.40 6.52
C SER A 110 -3.20 -9.70 6.09
N VAL A 111 -3.47 -9.50 4.81
CA VAL A 111 -4.74 -9.81 4.19
C VAL A 111 -4.51 -10.92 3.21
N ARG A 112 -5.14 -12.07 3.47
CA ARG A 112 -5.13 -13.21 2.57
C ARG A 112 -6.49 -13.31 1.88
N TRP A 113 -6.47 -13.45 0.56
CA TRP A 113 -7.65 -13.64 -0.28
C TRP A 113 -7.45 -14.87 -1.16
N THR A 114 -8.35 -15.84 -1.04
CA THR A 114 -8.42 -16.96 -1.97
C THR A 114 -9.45 -16.61 -3.05
N VAL A 115 -9.00 -16.49 -4.29
CA VAL A 115 -9.84 -16.06 -5.41
C VAL A 115 -10.90 -17.11 -5.68
N ASP A 116 -12.17 -16.71 -5.57
CA ASP A 116 -13.27 -17.47 -6.11
C ASP A 116 -13.81 -16.77 -7.36
N VAL A 117 -13.46 -17.31 -8.52
CA VAL A 117 -13.88 -16.78 -9.82
C VAL A 117 -15.41 -16.78 -9.99
N GLY A 118 -16.14 -17.73 -9.39
CA GLY A 118 -17.60 -17.78 -9.46
C GLY A 118 -18.22 -16.59 -8.74
N HIS A 119 -17.83 -16.37 -7.48
CA HIS A 119 -18.27 -15.23 -6.69
C HIS A 119 -17.83 -13.89 -7.31
N LEU A 120 -16.60 -13.81 -7.83
CA LEU A 120 -16.12 -12.59 -8.47
C LEU A 120 -16.92 -12.22 -9.72
N ARG A 121 -17.30 -13.21 -10.55
CA ARG A 121 -18.17 -12.97 -11.70
C ARG A 121 -19.58 -12.54 -11.29
N GLU A 122 -20.12 -13.10 -10.22
CA GLU A 122 -21.41 -12.68 -9.68
C GLU A 122 -21.36 -11.22 -9.19
N ALA A 123 -20.31 -10.84 -8.44
CA ALA A 123 -20.11 -9.47 -8.01
C ALA A 123 -19.99 -8.50 -9.20
N LEU A 124 -19.27 -8.89 -10.25
CA LEU A 124 -19.16 -8.11 -11.50
C LEU A 124 -20.52 -7.99 -12.20
N HIS A 125 -21.32 -9.06 -12.27
CA HIS A 125 -22.67 -9.03 -12.82
C HIS A 125 -23.57 -8.04 -12.08
N VAL A 126 -23.59 -8.11 -10.75
CA VAL A 126 -24.35 -7.17 -9.89
C VAL A 126 -23.90 -5.73 -10.08
N ALA A 127 -22.60 -5.50 -10.28
CA ALA A 127 -22.03 -4.19 -10.57
C ALA A 127 -22.24 -3.71 -12.02
N GLY A 128 -22.86 -4.50 -12.89
CA GLY A 128 -23.03 -4.19 -14.33
C GLY A 128 -21.71 -4.21 -15.11
N ALA A 129 -20.72 -4.98 -14.63
CA ALA A 129 -19.37 -5.10 -15.16
C ALA A 129 -19.10 -6.46 -15.82
N GLU A 130 -20.10 -7.01 -16.52
CA GLU A 130 -19.99 -8.28 -17.27
C GLU A 130 -18.99 -8.23 -18.43
N ASP A 131 -18.54 -7.04 -18.81
CA ASP A 131 -17.54 -6.84 -19.84
C ASP A 131 -16.13 -7.30 -19.43
N VAL A 132 -15.91 -7.58 -18.15
CA VAL A 132 -14.64 -8.09 -17.60
C VAL A 132 -14.57 -9.60 -17.70
N THR A 133 -13.52 -10.11 -18.33
CA THR A 133 -13.25 -11.55 -18.35
C THR A 133 -12.28 -11.93 -17.24
N VAL A 134 -12.76 -12.70 -16.25
CA VAL A 134 -11.91 -13.34 -15.23
C VAL A 134 -11.66 -14.80 -15.63
N PRO A 135 -10.42 -15.22 -15.92
CA PRO A 135 -10.11 -16.61 -16.27
C PRO A 135 -10.41 -17.61 -15.15
N ASP A 136 -10.96 -18.79 -15.49
CA ASP A 136 -11.20 -19.87 -14.52
C ASP A 136 -9.91 -20.35 -13.83
N ALA A 137 -8.77 -20.23 -14.51
CA ALA A 137 -7.46 -20.60 -13.98
C ALA A 137 -7.04 -19.80 -12.74
N LEU A 138 -7.71 -18.70 -12.42
CA LEU A 138 -7.46 -17.92 -11.21
C LEU A 138 -8.22 -18.46 -10.00
N HIS A 139 -9.17 -19.38 -10.17
CA HIS A 139 -9.92 -19.94 -9.05
C HIS A 139 -8.99 -20.74 -8.13
N GLY A 140 -9.06 -20.48 -6.82
CA GLY A 140 -8.19 -21.07 -5.81
C GLY A 140 -6.83 -20.39 -5.66
N THR A 141 -6.48 -19.42 -6.52
CA THR A 141 -5.26 -18.62 -6.36
C THR A 141 -5.33 -17.83 -5.06
N VAL A 142 -4.24 -17.84 -4.31
CA VAL A 142 -4.11 -17.10 -3.06
C VAL A 142 -3.33 -15.82 -3.30
N LEU A 143 -3.93 -14.69 -2.99
CA LEU A 143 -3.25 -13.41 -2.87
C LEU A 143 -3.03 -13.09 -1.40
N THR A 144 -1.80 -12.77 -1.04
CA THR A 144 -1.47 -12.30 0.31
C THR A 144 -0.88 -10.92 0.21
N MET A 145 -1.53 -9.92 0.77
CA MET A 145 -1.00 -8.56 0.92
C MET A 145 -0.53 -8.37 2.36
N THR A 146 0.71 -7.93 2.54
CA THR A 146 1.27 -7.60 3.85
C THR A 146 1.47 -6.09 3.93
N VAL A 147 0.86 -5.51 4.95
CA VAL A 147 1.03 -4.10 5.32
C VAL A 147 1.86 -4.08 6.60
N GLY A 148 3.04 -3.46 6.52
CA GLY A 148 3.91 -3.28 7.69
C GLY A 148 3.27 -2.38 8.76
N PRO A 149 3.88 -2.29 9.95
CA PRO A 149 3.33 -1.43 11.00
C PRO A 149 3.42 0.05 10.59
N ILE A 150 2.44 0.84 10.98
CA ILE A 150 2.26 2.24 10.54
C ILE A 150 2.39 3.15 11.76
N LEU A 151 3.23 4.17 11.64
CA LEU A 151 3.17 5.31 12.54
C LEU A 151 2.04 6.23 12.10
N LEU A 152 1.17 6.61 13.02
CA LEU A 152 0.22 7.71 12.88
C LEU A 152 0.50 8.75 13.96
N ALA A 153 0.66 9.99 13.56
CA ALA A 153 0.97 11.07 14.47
C ALA A 153 0.17 12.32 14.13
N THR A 154 -0.15 13.13 15.13
CA THR A 154 -0.68 14.48 14.92
C THR A 154 0.18 15.49 15.65
N PHE A 155 0.29 16.68 15.08
CA PHE A 155 1.02 17.79 15.68
C PHE A 155 0.43 19.12 15.20
N GLU A 156 0.83 20.21 15.84
CA GLU A 156 0.48 21.56 15.41
C GLU A 156 1.75 22.29 14.94
N ALA A 157 1.63 23.03 13.85
CA ALA A 157 2.66 23.97 13.42
C ALA A 157 2.02 25.30 13.04
N GLU A 158 2.39 26.36 13.76
CA GLU A 158 1.87 27.73 13.58
C GLU A 158 0.33 27.81 13.69
N GLY A 159 -0.28 27.11 14.65
CA GLY A 159 -1.73 27.11 14.83
C GLY A 159 -2.51 26.21 13.87
N ILE A 160 -1.81 25.47 12.99
CA ILE A 160 -2.43 24.58 12.01
C ILE A 160 -2.20 23.12 12.42
N PRO A 161 -3.26 22.29 12.50
CA PRO A 161 -3.13 20.87 12.81
C PRO A 161 -2.68 20.07 11.58
N TYR A 162 -1.75 19.14 11.81
CA TYR A 162 -1.26 18.20 10.81
C TYR A 162 -1.39 16.76 11.31
N GLY A 163 -1.80 15.88 10.42
CA GLY A 163 -1.56 14.44 10.51
C GLY A 163 -0.29 14.08 9.74
N TRP A 164 0.42 13.09 10.25
CA TRP A 164 1.61 12.51 9.63
C TRP A 164 1.58 11.00 9.78
N ALA A 165 1.93 10.29 8.71
CA ALA A 165 2.11 8.87 8.71
C ALA A 165 3.43 8.45 8.06
N GLN A 166 4.02 7.37 8.56
CA GLN A 166 5.13 6.65 7.96
C GLN A 166 4.85 5.16 8.04
N ALA A 167 4.93 4.47 6.90
CA ALA A 167 4.68 3.04 6.81
C ALA A 167 5.73 2.40 5.89
N PRO A 168 6.17 1.15 6.13
CA PRO A 168 6.86 0.37 5.13
C PRO A 168 6.01 0.24 3.87
N LEU A 169 6.66 0.06 2.74
CA LEU A 169 5.95 -0.22 1.50
C LEU A 169 5.20 -1.57 1.63
N PRO A 170 3.93 -1.63 1.19
CA PRO A 170 3.20 -2.89 1.20
C PRO A 170 3.84 -3.87 0.23
N ALA A 171 3.78 -5.15 0.57
CA ALA A 171 4.21 -6.24 -0.28
C ALA A 171 3.02 -7.14 -0.58
N TYR A 172 3.05 -7.83 -1.71
CA TYR A 172 2.08 -8.88 -1.97
C TYR A 172 2.73 -10.10 -2.60
N THR A 173 2.08 -11.24 -2.45
CA THR A 173 2.41 -12.50 -3.11
C THR A 173 1.17 -13.10 -3.76
N MET A 174 1.37 -13.91 -4.80
CA MET A 174 0.33 -14.64 -5.51
C MET A 174 0.77 -16.09 -5.67
N GLU A 175 -0.07 -17.03 -5.24
CA GLU A 175 0.23 -18.46 -5.26
C GLU A 175 -0.90 -19.24 -5.97
N PRO A 176 -0.63 -19.91 -7.11
CA PRO A 176 0.63 -19.87 -7.86
C PRO A 176 0.88 -18.49 -8.49
N GLU A 177 2.14 -18.19 -8.81
CA GLU A 177 2.49 -16.96 -9.52
C GLU A 177 1.76 -16.89 -10.86
N GLY A 178 1.23 -15.71 -11.19
CA GLY A 178 0.41 -15.53 -12.38
C GLY A 178 0.18 -14.08 -12.76
N ASP A 179 -0.69 -13.88 -13.73
CA ASP A 179 -1.06 -12.57 -14.24
C ASP A 179 -2.15 -11.92 -13.37
N LEU A 180 -1.82 -10.79 -12.75
CA LEU A 180 -2.76 -10.02 -11.93
C LEU A 180 -3.71 -9.13 -12.72
N ARG A 181 -3.44 -8.87 -13.99
CA ARG A 181 -4.20 -7.91 -14.79
C ARG A 181 -5.71 -8.19 -14.81
N PRO A 182 -6.18 -9.46 -14.94
CA PRO A 182 -7.62 -9.74 -14.88
C PRO A 182 -8.25 -9.40 -13.53
N LEU A 183 -7.52 -9.63 -12.43
CA LEU A 183 -7.98 -9.29 -11.07
C LEU A 183 -7.96 -7.79 -10.83
N ALA A 184 -6.94 -7.10 -11.32
CA ALA A 184 -6.84 -5.65 -11.24
C ALA A 184 -7.97 -4.96 -12.03
N GLU A 185 -8.27 -5.43 -13.25
CA GLU A 185 -9.39 -4.92 -14.04
C GLU A 185 -10.72 -5.14 -13.32
N ALA A 186 -10.95 -6.35 -12.78
CA ALA A 186 -12.15 -6.66 -12.01
C ALA A 186 -12.29 -5.73 -10.79
N ALA A 187 -11.22 -5.55 -10.02
CA ALA A 187 -11.22 -4.65 -8.85
C ALA A 187 -11.56 -3.20 -9.24
N LEU A 188 -10.91 -2.66 -10.29
CA LEU A 188 -11.19 -1.31 -10.79
C LEU A 188 -12.66 -1.15 -11.20
N ARG A 189 -13.24 -2.15 -11.87
CA ARG A 189 -14.64 -2.12 -12.31
C ARG A 189 -15.62 -2.22 -11.14
N LEU A 190 -15.33 -3.05 -10.14
CA LEU A 190 -16.10 -3.11 -8.90
C LEU A 190 -16.06 -1.78 -8.12
N MET A 191 -14.97 -1.01 -8.25
CA MET A 191 -14.87 0.36 -7.71
C MET A 191 -15.60 1.41 -8.57
N GLY A 192 -16.35 1.00 -9.60
CA GLY A 192 -17.13 1.88 -10.45
C GLY A 192 -16.33 2.56 -11.57
N MET A 193 -15.06 2.18 -11.79
CA MET A 193 -14.28 2.73 -12.89
C MET A 193 -14.90 2.37 -14.24
N PRO A 194 -14.97 3.30 -15.22
CA PRO A 194 -15.47 2.98 -16.55
C PRO A 194 -14.68 1.87 -17.25
N ALA A 195 -15.38 1.02 -18.00
CA ALA A 195 -14.86 -0.13 -18.72
C ALA A 195 -13.54 0.10 -19.47
N GLU A 196 -13.52 1.10 -20.35
CA GLU A 196 -12.33 1.42 -21.15
C GLU A 196 -11.16 1.89 -20.29
N GLU A 197 -11.43 2.63 -19.23
CA GLU A 197 -10.38 3.14 -18.34
C GLU A 197 -9.79 2.03 -17.48
N ALA A 198 -10.63 1.17 -16.90
CA ALA A 198 -10.19 0.00 -16.15
C ALA A 198 -9.33 -0.92 -17.01
N ARG A 199 -9.78 -1.24 -18.23
CA ARG A 199 -9.03 -2.03 -19.22
C ARG A 199 -7.69 -1.40 -19.59
N ARG A 200 -7.66 -0.07 -19.78
CA ARG A 200 -6.40 0.63 -20.08
C ARG A 200 -5.43 0.53 -18.91
N LEU A 201 -5.87 0.88 -17.69
CA LEU A 201 -5.02 0.85 -16.50
C LEU A 201 -4.53 -0.57 -16.18
N ALA A 202 -5.42 -1.56 -16.23
CA ALA A 202 -5.07 -2.96 -16.03
C ALA A 202 -3.93 -3.41 -16.95
N ARG A 203 -3.88 -2.94 -18.21
CA ARG A 203 -2.84 -3.32 -19.16
C ARG A 203 -1.55 -2.49 -19.09
N THR A 204 -1.63 -1.22 -18.68
CA THR A 204 -0.48 -0.30 -18.72
C THR A 204 0.28 -0.23 -17.40
N VAL A 205 -0.38 -0.58 -16.31
CA VAL A 205 0.20 -0.58 -14.97
C VAL A 205 0.96 -1.87 -14.75
N ASP A 206 2.20 -1.75 -14.30
CA ASP A 206 2.93 -2.88 -13.75
C ASP A 206 2.46 -3.10 -12.30
N TRP A 207 1.50 -3.99 -12.13
CA TRP A 207 0.91 -4.31 -10.83
C TRP A 207 1.92 -4.93 -9.86
N GLN A 208 3.05 -5.46 -10.34
CA GLN A 208 4.18 -5.95 -9.51
C GLN A 208 4.89 -4.83 -8.77
N THR A 209 4.84 -3.62 -9.31
CA THR A 209 5.60 -2.49 -8.78
C THR A 209 4.73 -1.26 -8.51
N THR A 210 3.41 -1.39 -8.66
CA THR A 210 2.46 -0.29 -8.49
C THR A 210 1.48 -0.57 -7.35
N LEU A 211 1.42 0.36 -6.39
CA LEU A 211 0.42 0.35 -5.34
C LEU A 211 -0.78 1.18 -5.81
N LEU A 212 -1.94 0.54 -5.78
CA LEU A 212 -3.21 1.22 -5.94
C LEU A 212 -3.63 1.79 -4.58
N LEU A 213 -3.76 3.12 -4.49
CA LEU A 213 -4.35 3.77 -3.32
C LEU A 213 -5.77 4.20 -3.66
N PRO A 214 -6.79 3.46 -3.21
CA PRO A 214 -8.17 3.83 -3.42
C PRO A 214 -8.55 4.96 -2.45
N ILE A 215 -9.09 6.07 -2.97
CA ILE A 215 -9.55 7.19 -2.14
C ILE A 215 -11.07 7.20 -2.11
N PRO A 216 -11.68 6.91 -0.94
CA PRO A 216 -13.13 6.94 -0.81
C PRO A 216 -13.66 8.37 -0.90
N MET A 217 -14.59 8.58 -1.82
CA MET A 217 -15.28 9.85 -2.03
C MET A 217 -16.75 9.72 -1.59
N ALA A 218 -17.13 10.47 -0.57
CA ALA A 218 -18.53 10.72 -0.21
C ALA A 218 -19.23 11.57 -1.30
N PRO A 219 -20.56 11.46 -1.46
CA PRO A 219 -21.32 12.26 -2.42
C PRO A 219 -21.05 13.76 -2.28
N GLY A 220 -20.74 14.42 -3.39
CA GLY A 220 -20.46 15.86 -3.42
C GLY A 220 -19.04 16.26 -3.02
N MET A 221 -18.19 15.33 -2.56
CA MET A 221 -16.77 15.63 -2.36
C MET A 221 -16.02 15.64 -3.69
N THR A 222 -15.11 16.61 -3.82
CA THR A 222 -14.17 16.69 -4.93
C THR A 222 -12.75 16.55 -4.40
N VAL A 223 -11.88 15.95 -5.22
CA VAL A 223 -10.44 15.86 -4.95
C VAL A 223 -9.69 16.32 -6.18
N GLU A 224 -8.77 17.24 -5.97
CA GLU A 224 -7.78 17.65 -6.95
C GLU A 224 -6.49 16.87 -6.66
N VAL A 225 -5.92 16.28 -7.69
CA VAL A 225 -4.72 15.45 -7.59
C VAL A 225 -3.64 16.03 -8.50
N GLU A 226 -2.49 16.37 -7.92
CA GLU A 226 -1.36 16.97 -8.64
C GLU A 226 -0.07 16.21 -8.36
N SER A 227 0.70 15.91 -9.41
CA SER A 227 2.07 15.39 -9.26
C SER A 227 3.04 16.56 -9.02
N VAL A 228 3.77 16.51 -7.91
CA VAL A 228 4.67 17.58 -7.48
C VAL A 228 6.11 17.05 -7.32
N PRO A 229 7.12 17.68 -7.93
CA PRO A 229 8.51 17.25 -7.79
C PRO A 229 9.12 17.65 -6.43
N ILE A 230 9.68 16.67 -5.73
CA ILE A 230 10.29 16.85 -4.41
C ILE A 230 11.73 16.29 -4.38
N GLY A 231 12.70 17.08 -4.84
CA GLY A 231 14.12 16.70 -4.67
C GLY A 231 14.52 15.40 -5.39
N GLY A 232 14.10 15.24 -6.65
CA GLY A 232 14.47 14.09 -7.49
C GLY A 232 13.50 12.91 -7.46
N ARG A 233 12.42 12.99 -6.67
CA ARG A 233 11.30 12.04 -6.68
C ARG A 233 9.97 12.78 -6.90
N GLU A 234 8.93 12.05 -7.29
CA GLU A 234 7.57 12.59 -7.40
C GLU A 234 6.81 12.39 -6.10
N ALA A 235 6.03 13.39 -5.71
CA ALA A 235 5.00 13.31 -4.69
C ALA A 235 3.64 13.55 -5.33
N THR A 236 2.58 13.11 -4.66
CA THR A 236 1.21 13.43 -5.05
C THR A 236 0.56 14.30 -3.99
N LEU A 237 0.13 15.49 -4.42
CA LEU A 237 -0.64 16.42 -3.60
C LEU A 237 -2.13 16.17 -3.85
N PHE A 238 -2.85 15.92 -2.76
CA PHE A 238 -4.30 15.87 -2.71
C PHE A 238 -4.81 17.18 -2.13
N THR A 239 -5.76 17.81 -2.82
CA THR A 239 -6.53 18.93 -2.26
C THR A 239 -8.01 18.56 -2.28
N PHE A 240 -8.61 18.60 -1.10
CA PHE A 240 -10.06 18.51 -0.92
C PHE A 240 -10.58 19.92 -0.60
N PRO A 241 -11.08 20.68 -1.59
CA PRO A 241 -11.29 22.13 -1.45
C PRO A 241 -12.31 22.52 -0.36
N GLN A 242 -13.25 21.62 -0.05
CA GLN A 242 -14.40 21.89 0.83
C GLN A 242 -14.58 20.82 1.91
N ALA A 243 -13.53 20.08 2.26
CA ALA A 243 -13.62 18.97 3.22
C ALA A 243 -13.61 19.40 4.70
N ALA A 244 -13.16 20.63 5.01
CA ALA A 244 -13.17 21.16 6.37
C ALA A 244 -13.78 22.57 6.40
N HIS A 245 -14.21 22.98 7.59
CA HIS A 245 -14.74 24.31 7.85
C HIS A 245 -14.09 24.88 9.10
N THR A 246 -13.85 26.18 9.12
CA THR A 246 -13.44 26.89 10.34
C THR A 246 -14.62 26.91 11.34
N PRO A 247 -14.38 27.25 12.62
CA PRO A 247 -15.48 27.46 13.57
C PRO A 247 -16.51 28.51 13.13
N GLY A 248 -16.11 29.46 12.26
CA GLY A 248 -16.99 30.45 11.66
C GLY A 248 -17.75 29.98 10.41
N GLY A 249 -17.60 28.72 10.01
CA GLY A 249 -18.29 28.12 8.86
C GLY A 249 -17.64 28.40 7.50
N GLU A 250 -16.47 29.04 7.46
CA GLU A 250 -15.73 29.26 6.21
C GLU A 250 -15.09 27.95 5.74
N ALA A 251 -15.24 27.63 4.45
CA ALA A 251 -14.63 26.45 3.86
C ALA A 251 -13.10 26.55 3.91
N LEU A 252 -12.47 25.47 4.37
CA LEU A 252 -11.02 25.34 4.50
C LEU A 252 -10.57 24.11 3.71
N PRO A 253 -9.65 24.26 2.74
CA PRO A 253 -9.13 23.10 2.02
C PRO A 253 -8.38 22.18 2.96
N VAL A 254 -8.60 20.87 2.80
CA VAL A 254 -7.76 19.85 3.42
C VAL A 254 -6.75 19.38 2.40
N ARG A 255 -5.46 19.43 2.74
CA ARG A 255 -4.39 18.99 1.83
C ARG A 255 -3.54 17.92 2.44
N PHE A 256 -3.18 16.92 1.64
CA PHE A 256 -2.21 15.90 1.99
C PHE A 256 -1.18 15.73 0.89
N LEU A 257 0.08 15.56 1.27
CA LEU A 257 1.14 15.17 0.37
C LEU A 257 1.54 13.74 0.68
N LEU A 258 1.46 12.88 -0.34
CA LEU A 258 1.88 11.48 -0.30
C LEU A 258 3.13 11.32 -1.14
N TRP A 259 4.15 10.67 -0.61
CA TRP A 259 5.32 10.29 -1.37
C TRP A 259 5.94 9.03 -0.79
N HIS A 260 6.91 8.48 -1.50
CA HIS A 260 7.66 7.34 -1.01
C HIS A 260 9.14 7.48 -1.32
N ASP A 261 9.93 6.64 -0.67
CA ASP A 261 11.27 6.29 -1.10
C ASP A 261 11.37 4.78 -1.35
N GLU A 262 12.56 4.21 -1.22
CA GLU A 262 12.81 2.79 -1.43
C GLU A 262 12.30 1.91 -0.26
N ALA A 263 12.06 2.48 0.91
CA ALA A 263 11.71 1.76 2.13
C ALA A 263 10.32 2.11 2.67
N PHE A 264 9.91 3.37 2.54
CA PHE A 264 8.71 3.87 3.21
C PHE A 264 7.78 4.69 2.30
N LEU A 265 6.50 4.61 2.64
CA LEU A 265 5.44 5.53 2.24
C LEU A 265 5.26 6.57 3.35
N TYR A 266 5.07 7.83 2.97
CA TYR A 266 4.78 8.94 3.88
C TYR A 266 3.56 9.70 3.44
N LEU A 267 2.77 10.13 4.42
CA LEU A 267 1.66 11.05 4.23
C LEU A 267 1.80 12.18 5.23
N ILE A 268 1.67 13.43 4.80
CA ILE A 268 1.62 14.57 5.71
C ILE A 268 0.60 15.60 5.23
N GLY A 269 -0.18 16.17 6.13
CA GLY A 269 -1.21 17.10 5.73
C GLY A 269 -2.29 17.36 6.77
N GLY A 270 -3.26 18.17 6.41
CA GLY A 270 -4.37 18.52 7.30
C GLY A 270 -5.21 19.67 6.75
N PRO A 271 -6.26 20.06 7.49
CA PRO A 271 -7.05 21.25 7.22
C PRO A 271 -6.18 22.51 7.26
N GLY A 272 -6.27 23.34 6.22
CA GLY A 272 -5.52 24.61 6.14
C GLY A 272 -4.03 24.44 5.81
N ALA A 273 -3.57 23.21 5.54
CA ALA A 273 -2.19 22.96 5.17
C ALA A 273 -1.81 23.69 3.86
N GLU A 274 -0.64 24.34 3.89
CA GLU A 274 -0.04 24.99 2.73
C GLU A 274 0.84 24.03 1.94
N ALA A 275 0.62 23.92 0.63
CA ALA A 275 1.36 23.02 -0.24
C ALA A 275 2.89 23.23 -0.16
N GLY A 276 3.34 24.49 -0.13
CA GLY A 276 4.76 24.83 -0.02
C GLY A 276 5.42 24.26 1.24
N ARG A 277 4.72 24.28 2.38
CA ARG A 277 5.19 23.70 3.65
C ARG A 277 5.27 22.18 3.58
N LEU A 278 4.23 21.53 3.07
CA LEU A 278 4.22 20.07 2.89
C LEU A 278 5.39 19.61 2.01
N ILE A 279 5.64 20.32 0.91
CA ILE A 279 6.76 20.07 0.00
C ILE A 279 8.11 20.27 0.71
N ALA A 280 8.25 21.32 1.52
CA ALA A 280 9.48 21.58 2.26
C ALA A 280 9.80 20.48 3.29
N TRP A 281 8.78 19.99 4.02
CA TRP A 281 8.93 18.84 4.90
C TRP A 281 9.30 17.57 4.14
N ALA A 282 8.59 17.25 3.07
CA ALA A 282 8.86 16.06 2.26
C ALA A 282 10.29 16.05 1.66
N ARG A 283 10.83 17.22 1.27
CA ARG A 283 12.24 17.33 0.81
C ARG A 283 13.27 17.05 1.91
N SER A 284 12.89 17.24 3.16
CA SER A 284 13.77 17.09 4.32
C SER A 284 13.73 15.69 4.91
N ILE A 285 12.60 15.00 4.76
CA ILE A 285 12.40 13.59 5.13
C ILE A 285 13.06 12.73 4.04
N ARG A 286 14.16 12.06 4.39
CA ARG A 286 14.98 11.26 3.45
C ARG A 286 15.04 9.81 3.84
#